data_AF-A0A3B8T2R1-F1
#
_entry.id   AF-A0A3B8T2R1-F1
#
_cell.length_a   1.000
_cell.length_b   1.000
_cell.length_c   1.000
_cell.angle_alpha   90.00
_cell.angle_beta   90.00
_cell.angle_gamma   90.00
#
_symmetry.space_group_name_H-M   'P 1'
#
loop_
_entity.id
_entity.type
_entity.pdbx_description
1 polymer ?
#
loop_
_entity_poly.entity_id
_entity_poly.type
_entity_poly.pdbx_seq_one_letter_code
_entity_poly.pdbx_strand_id
1 'polypeptide(L)'
;AAGDTKTPSLIMAAGGAINVALDPLLIFGYGPMPGLGIQGAAIATAIAWGVGVIWIIVLLIKRELMTPRLLTMSEFTQNVQGIFKIGLPAAGANMLTPMAAGVVTAIVAGYGDAAVAAWGVGGRLESIACIVLLALSMTLPPLISQNMGANNIARVNAAYKLAITFVLGFQLLVFGLMYLTSDYIAQVFAKEANVTTLIALFLMIVPLGYGVQGVVVLTNSAFNALHQPMAALTLNTLRLFLFFVPFCYLGSIWYGLIGLFSGAVLANFVMAGISFFWFRRQIHTLTDSSTIGD
;
A
#
# COMPACT_ATOMS: atom_id res chain seq x y z
N ALA A 1 -19.99 -9.13 -4.93
CA ALA A 1 -21.11 -9.19 -5.89
C ALA A 1 -22.45 -9.49 -5.21
N ALA A 2 -22.56 -10.52 -4.36
CA ALA A 2 -23.81 -10.88 -3.66
C ALA A 2 -23.94 -10.37 -2.20
N GLY A 3 -23.10 -9.42 -1.77
CA GLY A 3 -23.11 -8.90 -0.39
C GLY A 3 -22.52 -9.83 0.68
N ASP A 4 -22.13 -11.06 0.34
CA ASP A 4 -21.46 -12.01 1.25
C ASP A 4 -19.95 -11.76 1.30
N THR A 5 -19.50 -11.13 2.40
CA THR A 5 -18.07 -10.92 2.69
C THR A 5 -17.44 -12.07 3.47
N LYS A 6 -18.24 -12.89 4.16
CA LYS A 6 -17.74 -13.96 5.04
C LYS A 6 -17.14 -15.10 4.25
N THR A 7 -17.82 -15.53 3.18
CA THR A 7 -17.38 -16.71 2.43
C THR A 7 -16.03 -16.51 1.72
N PRO A 8 -15.79 -15.38 1.02
CA PRO A 8 -14.46 -15.09 0.48
C PRO A 8 -13.38 -15.01 1.56
N SER A 9 -13.66 -14.39 2.72
CA SER A 9 -12.72 -14.33 3.83
C SER A 9 -12.36 -15.71 4.40
N LEU A 10 -13.32 -16.65 4.48
CA LEU A 10 -13.05 -18.02 4.91
C LEU A 10 -12.14 -18.75 3.94
N ILE A 11 -12.38 -18.60 2.63
CA ILE A 11 -11.53 -19.20 1.59
C ILE A 11 -10.10 -18.64 1.68
N MET A 12 -9.97 -17.32 1.88
CA MET A 12 -8.65 -16.69 2.10
C MET A 12 -7.97 -17.21 3.37
N ALA A 13 -8.69 -17.34 4.47
CA ALA A 13 -8.15 -17.86 5.73
C ALA A 13 -7.69 -19.32 5.58
N ALA A 14 -8.45 -20.14 4.86
CA ALA A 14 -8.05 -21.51 4.55
C ALA A 14 -6.80 -21.56 3.66
N GLY A 15 -6.70 -20.69 2.65
CA GLY A 15 -5.47 -20.55 1.84
C GLY A 15 -4.26 -20.19 2.70
N GLY A 16 -4.43 -19.25 3.65
CA GLY A 16 -3.41 -18.93 4.64
C GLY A 16 -3.02 -20.12 5.52
N ALA A 17 -4.00 -20.89 6.01
CA ALA A 17 -3.75 -22.08 6.81
C ALA A 17 -3.01 -23.17 6.01
N ILE A 18 -3.32 -23.35 4.73
CA ILE A 18 -2.61 -24.26 3.83
C ILE A 18 -1.14 -23.81 3.69
N ASN A 19 -0.88 -22.52 3.47
CA ASN A 19 0.48 -22.00 3.43
C ASN A 19 1.22 -22.22 4.76
N VAL A 20 0.61 -21.90 5.90
CA VAL A 20 1.22 -22.12 7.22
C VAL A 20 1.59 -23.59 7.45
N ALA A 21 0.80 -24.53 6.93
CA ALA A 21 1.08 -25.97 7.02
C ALA A 21 2.14 -26.43 6.02
N LEU A 22 2.09 -25.98 4.77
CA LEU A 22 2.94 -26.44 3.67
C LEU A 22 4.31 -25.75 3.63
N ASP A 23 4.39 -24.47 4.01
CA ASP A 23 5.62 -23.69 3.93
C ASP A 23 6.74 -24.32 4.77
N PRO A 24 6.59 -24.64 6.07
CA PRO A 24 7.67 -25.26 6.84
C PRO A 24 8.11 -26.61 6.27
N LEU A 25 7.14 -27.40 5.79
CA LEU A 25 7.37 -28.75 5.26
C LEU A 25 8.14 -28.71 3.93
N LEU A 26 7.77 -27.80 3.02
CA LEU A 26 8.41 -27.69 1.70
C LEU A 26 9.69 -26.85 1.72
N ILE A 27 9.78 -25.83 2.57
CA ILE A 27 10.97 -24.97 2.68
C ILE A 27 12.10 -25.71 3.38
N PHE A 28 11.86 -26.21 4.59
CA PHE A 28 12.90 -26.82 5.42
C PHE A 28 13.06 -28.31 5.16
N GLY A 29 12.06 -28.95 4.54
CA GLY A 29 11.99 -30.40 4.45
C GLY A 29 11.54 -31.00 5.78
N TYR A 30 11.00 -32.21 5.72
CA TYR A 30 10.62 -32.96 6.92
C TYR A 30 10.92 -34.45 6.71
N GLY A 31 11.69 -35.05 7.63
CA GLY A 31 12.12 -36.45 7.54
C GLY A 31 12.99 -36.71 6.29
N PRO A 32 12.62 -37.66 5.39
CA PRO A 32 13.40 -37.99 4.19
C PRO A 32 13.23 -36.97 3.04
N MET A 33 12.35 -35.98 3.18
CA MET A 33 12.07 -35.01 2.13
C MET A 33 13.09 -33.87 2.17
N PRO A 34 13.86 -33.62 1.09
CA PRO A 34 14.81 -32.51 1.06
C PRO A 34 14.07 -31.17 1.08
N GLY A 35 14.62 -30.19 1.80
CA GLY A 35 14.09 -28.83 1.80
C GLY A 35 14.27 -28.16 0.44
N LEU A 36 13.17 -27.73 -0.16
CA LEU A 36 13.15 -27.05 -1.47
C LEU A 36 13.44 -25.55 -1.35
N GLY A 37 13.61 -25.03 -0.13
CA GLY A 37 13.88 -23.61 0.12
C GLY A 37 12.82 -22.71 -0.52
N ILE A 38 13.26 -21.72 -1.31
CA ILE A 38 12.38 -20.74 -1.98
C ILE A 38 11.43 -21.42 -2.98
N GLN A 39 11.86 -22.49 -3.64
CA GLN A 39 11.00 -23.25 -4.55
C GLN A 39 9.84 -23.91 -3.79
N GLY A 40 10.09 -24.37 -2.56
CA GLY A 40 9.07 -24.92 -1.68
C GLY A 40 7.97 -23.91 -1.35
N ALA A 41 8.35 -22.68 -1.00
CA ALA A 41 7.41 -21.58 -0.75
C ALA A 41 6.53 -21.26 -1.98
N ALA A 42 7.11 -21.30 -3.19
CA ALA A 42 6.37 -21.08 -4.42
C ALA A 42 5.34 -22.18 -4.69
N ILE A 43 5.71 -23.46 -4.47
CA ILE A 43 4.81 -24.60 -4.64
C ILE A 43 3.68 -24.59 -3.59
N ALA A 44 4.00 -24.32 -2.32
CA ALA A 44 3.02 -24.17 -1.25
C ALA A 44 1.96 -23.13 -1.64
N THR A 45 2.41 -21.97 -2.10
CA THR A 45 1.54 -20.88 -2.54
C THR A 45 0.69 -21.31 -3.73
N ALA A 46 1.25 -21.94 -4.76
CA ALA A 46 0.48 -22.42 -5.92
C ALA A 46 -0.62 -23.41 -5.51
N ILE A 47 -0.34 -24.31 -4.56
CA ILE A 47 -1.33 -25.26 -4.01
C ILE A 47 -2.43 -24.51 -3.25
N ALA A 48 -2.08 -23.58 -2.35
CA ALA A 48 -3.04 -22.79 -1.58
C ALA A 48 -4.01 -22.03 -2.49
N TRP A 49 -3.49 -21.39 -3.54
CA TRP A 49 -4.30 -20.69 -4.54
C TRP A 49 -5.15 -21.66 -5.37
N GLY A 50 -4.59 -22.80 -5.79
CA GLY A 50 -5.31 -23.84 -6.52
C GLY A 50 -6.52 -24.37 -5.75
N VAL A 51 -6.35 -24.67 -4.46
CA VAL A 51 -7.45 -25.07 -3.56
C VAL A 51 -8.50 -23.97 -3.45
N GLY A 52 -8.08 -22.71 -3.29
CA GLY A 52 -8.99 -21.57 -3.24
C GLY A 52 -9.82 -21.39 -4.51
N VAL A 53 -9.20 -21.56 -5.69
CA VAL A 53 -9.86 -21.48 -7.00
C VAL A 53 -10.88 -22.61 -7.17
N ILE A 54 -10.50 -23.85 -6.84
CA ILE A 54 -11.43 -24.98 -6.92
C ILE A 54 -12.61 -24.76 -5.98
N TRP A 55 -12.36 -24.32 -4.75
CA TRP A 55 -13.39 -24.09 -3.76
C TRP A 55 -14.38 -23.00 -4.21
N ILE A 56 -13.89 -21.85 -4.68
CA ILE A 56 -14.78 -20.77 -5.12
C ILE A 56 -15.60 -21.18 -6.35
N ILE A 57 -15.03 -21.92 -7.32
CA ILE A 57 -15.78 -22.40 -8.49
C ILE A 57 -16.89 -23.36 -8.08
N VAL A 58 -16.57 -24.36 -7.24
CA VAL A 58 -17.58 -25.31 -6.73
C VAL A 58 -18.69 -24.58 -5.99
N LEU A 59 -18.35 -23.58 -5.18
CA LEU A 59 -19.33 -22.78 -4.45
C LEU A 59 -20.22 -21.96 -5.38
N LEU A 60 -19.64 -21.31 -6.39
CA LEU A 60 -20.39 -20.49 -7.35
C LEU A 60 -21.38 -21.33 -8.15
N ILE A 61 -21.00 -22.56 -8.54
CA ILE A 61 -21.91 -23.50 -9.20
C ILE A 61 -23.02 -23.94 -8.23
N LYS A 62 -22.67 -24.33 -7.00
CA LYS A 62 -23.65 -24.78 -5.99
C LYS A 62 -24.65 -23.72 -5.57
N ARG A 63 -24.26 -22.44 -5.60
CA ARG A 63 -25.14 -21.31 -5.29
C ARG A 63 -25.86 -20.75 -6.52
N GLU A 64 -25.76 -21.44 -7.67
CA GLU A 64 -26.38 -21.01 -8.94
C GLU A 64 -25.94 -19.61 -9.39
N LEU A 65 -24.76 -19.17 -8.95
CA LEU A 65 -24.15 -17.89 -9.30
C LEU A 65 -23.26 -17.99 -10.55
N MET A 66 -22.98 -19.21 -11.02
CA MET A 66 -22.19 -19.48 -12.22
C MET A 66 -22.72 -20.71 -12.94
N THR A 67 -22.99 -20.56 -14.24
CA THR A 67 -23.29 -21.68 -15.13
C THR A 67 -21.99 -22.39 -15.50
N PRO A 68 -21.84 -23.71 -15.29
CA PRO A 68 -20.63 -24.47 -15.62
C PRO A 68 -20.56 -24.73 -17.13
N ARG A 69 -20.45 -23.67 -17.94
CA ARG A 69 -20.34 -23.73 -19.40
C ARG A 69 -19.22 -22.82 -19.87
N LEU A 70 -18.48 -23.25 -20.87
CA LEU A 70 -17.56 -22.36 -21.59
C LEU A 70 -18.34 -21.29 -22.37
N LEU A 71 -17.76 -20.10 -22.43
CA LEU A 71 -18.28 -19.01 -23.26
C LEU A 71 -17.93 -19.25 -24.73
N THR A 72 -18.84 -18.89 -25.64
CA THR A 72 -18.53 -18.79 -27.06
C THR A 72 -17.62 -17.57 -27.31
N MET A 73 -16.88 -17.55 -28.43
CA MET A 73 -15.98 -16.42 -28.74
C MET A 73 -16.72 -15.09 -28.89
N SER A 74 -17.97 -15.12 -29.39
CA SER A 74 -18.83 -13.94 -29.48
C SER A 74 -19.19 -13.41 -28.09
N GLU A 75 -19.68 -14.27 -27.19
CA GLU A 75 -20.00 -13.91 -25.81
C GLU A 75 -18.75 -13.45 -25.04
N PHE A 76 -17.60 -14.10 -25.24
CA PHE A 76 -16.35 -13.69 -24.62
C PHE A 76 -15.99 -12.26 -25.02
N THR A 77 -15.91 -11.98 -26.33
CA THR A 77 -15.50 -10.66 -26.84
C THR A 77 -16.44 -9.55 -26.36
N GLN A 78 -17.76 -9.81 -26.39
CA GLN A 78 -18.77 -8.85 -25.95
C GLN A 78 -18.65 -8.51 -24.45
N ASN A 79 -18.42 -9.52 -23.60
CA ASN A 79 -18.34 -9.31 -22.16
C ASN A 79 -16.98 -8.78 -21.70
N VAL A 80 -15.90 -9.16 -22.39
CA VAL A 80 -14.53 -8.77 -22.06
C VAL A 80 -14.29 -7.27 -22.23
N GLN A 81 -14.94 -6.63 -23.20
CA GLN A 81 -14.82 -5.18 -23.39
C GLN A 81 -15.29 -4.39 -22.15
N GLY A 82 -16.40 -4.81 -21.53
CA GLY A 82 -16.90 -4.20 -20.29
C GLY A 82 -15.93 -4.41 -19.12
N ILE A 83 -15.34 -5.61 -19.02
CA ILE A 83 -14.33 -5.93 -18.00
C ILE A 83 -13.09 -5.04 -18.16
N PHE A 84 -12.53 -4.93 -19.36
CA PHE A 84 -11.32 -4.12 -19.58
C PHE A 84 -11.56 -2.62 -19.36
N LYS A 85 -12.76 -2.11 -19.67
CA LYS A 85 -13.10 -0.69 -19.44
C LYS A 85 -12.97 -0.27 -17.98
N ILE A 86 -13.20 -1.20 -17.04
CA ILE A 86 -13.11 -0.95 -15.59
C ILE A 86 -11.81 -1.52 -15.02
N GLY A 87 -11.45 -2.74 -15.42
CA GLY A 87 -10.32 -3.50 -14.91
C GLY A 87 -8.98 -2.92 -15.32
N LEU A 88 -8.83 -2.42 -16.55
CA LEU A 88 -7.55 -1.89 -17.02
C LEU A 88 -7.14 -0.59 -16.32
N PRO A 89 -8.02 0.42 -16.17
CA PRO A 89 -7.70 1.61 -15.37
C PRO A 89 -7.44 1.28 -13.89
N ALA A 90 -8.23 0.36 -13.31
CA ALA A 90 -8.03 -0.09 -11.93
C ALA A 90 -6.67 -0.80 -11.75
N ALA A 91 -6.30 -1.67 -12.68
CA ALA A 91 -5.00 -2.34 -12.69
C ALA A 91 -3.87 -1.30 -12.82
N GLY A 92 -3.96 -0.39 -13.78
CA GLY A 92 -2.99 0.69 -13.97
C GLY A 92 -2.80 1.53 -12.70
N ALA A 93 -3.89 1.94 -12.05
CA ALA A 93 -3.84 2.69 -10.80
C ALA A 93 -3.18 1.91 -9.66
N ASN A 94 -3.46 0.61 -9.54
CA ASN A 94 -2.85 -0.28 -8.52
C ASN A 94 -1.38 -0.60 -8.85
N MET A 95 -0.96 -0.52 -10.11
CA MET A 95 0.43 -0.76 -10.53
C MET A 95 1.37 0.41 -10.27
N LEU A 96 0.86 1.65 -10.09
CA LEU A 96 1.70 2.83 -9.91
C LEU A 96 2.70 2.67 -8.75
N THR A 97 2.21 2.20 -7.59
CA THR A 97 3.03 2.01 -6.38
C THR A 97 4.13 0.97 -6.57
N PRO A 98 3.85 -0.29 -6.97
CA PRO A 98 4.89 -1.28 -7.19
C PRO A 98 5.83 -0.91 -8.35
N MET A 99 5.36 -0.20 -9.37
CA MET A 99 6.25 0.32 -10.43
C MET A 99 7.27 1.30 -9.86
N ALA A 100 6.82 2.30 -9.10
CA ALA A 100 7.72 3.27 -8.46
C ALA A 100 8.67 2.59 -7.46
N ALA A 101 8.18 1.63 -6.66
CA ALA A 101 9.00 0.84 -5.76
C ALA A 101 10.05 0.01 -6.51
N GLY A 102 9.68 -0.59 -7.65
CA GLY A 102 10.61 -1.32 -8.52
C GLY A 102 11.73 -0.43 -9.07
N VAL A 103 11.38 0.79 -9.53
CA VAL A 103 12.38 1.77 -9.98
C VAL A 103 13.33 2.15 -8.85
N VAL A 104 12.83 2.49 -7.66
CA VAL A 104 13.70 2.84 -6.52
C VAL A 104 14.54 1.65 -6.08
N THR A 105 13.98 0.43 -6.09
CA THR A 105 14.73 -0.79 -5.79
C THR A 105 15.87 -1.02 -6.79
N ALA A 106 15.66 -0.72 -8.08
CA ALA A 106 16.72 -0.77 -9.08
C ALA A 106 17.83 0.27 -8.83
N ILE A 107 17.48 1.47 -8.35
CA ILE A 107 18.47 2.46 -7.91
C ILE A 107 19.26 1.94 -6.70
N VAL A 108 18.58 1.39 -5.70
CA VAL A 108 19.19 0.79 -4.50
C VAL A 108 20.13 -0.37 -4.88
N ALA A 109 19.77 -1.19 -5.87
CA ALA A 109 20.60 -2.29 -6.35
C ALA A 109 21.96 -1.82 -6.89
N GLY A 110 22.08 -0.57 -7.34
CA GLY A 110 23.36 0.04 -7.70
C GLY A 110 24.35 0.21 -6.54
N TYR A 111 23.89 0.09 -5.29
CA TYR A 111 24.71 0.16 -4.07
C TYR A 111 25.08 -1.22 -3.50
N GLY A 112 24.75 -2.30 -4.21
CA GLY A 112 25.11 -3.68 -3.87
C GLY A 112 24.10 -4.39 -2.97
N ASP A 113 24.34 -5.69 -2.76
CA ASP A 113 23.39 -6.62 -2.12
C ASP A 113 23.01 -6.21 -0.69
N ALA A 114 23.97 -5.63 0.06
CA ALA A 114 23.72 -5.15 1.42
C ALA A 114 22.68 -4.03 1.47
N ALA A 115 22.69 -3.12 0.48
CA ALA A 115 21.71 -2.03 0.40
C ALA A 115 20.32 -2.55 0.02
N VAL A 116 20.25 -3.53 -0.89
CA VAL A 116 18.99 -4.20 -1.26
C VAL A 116 18.41 -4.97 -0.07
N ALA A 117 19.25 -5.67 0.69
CA ALA A 117 18.84 -6.35 1.91
C ALA A 117 18.27 -5.37 2.95
N ALA A 118 18.97 -4.25 3.19
CA ALA A 118 18.51 -3.21 4.10
C ALA A 118 17.19 -2.58 3.64
N TRP A 119 17.04 -2.28 2.35
CA TRP A 119 15.80 -1.78 1.76
C TRP A 119 14.62 -2.76 1.92
N GLY A 120 14.86 -4.06 1.71
CA GLY A 120 13.85 -5.11 1.91
C GLY A 120 13.44 -5.31 3.37
N VAL A 121 14.37 -5.16 4.33
CA VAL A 121 14.04 -5.09 5.76
C VAL A 121 13.23 -3.83 6.06
N GLY A 122 13.68 -2.68 5.55
CA GLY A 122 13.02 -1.38 5.70
C GLY A 122 11.57 -1.40 5.24
N GLY A 123 11.27 -1.94 4.05
CA GLY A 123 9.90 -2.04 3.53
C GLY A 123 8.97 -2.93 4.37
N ARG A 124 9.51 -3.99 5.00
CA ARG A 124 8.75 -4.82 5.94
C ARG A 124 8.44 -4.05 7.23
N LEU A 125 9.42 -3.30 7.74
CA LEU A 125 9.23 -2.45 8.91
C LEU A 125 8.27 -1.29 8.62
N GLU A 126 8.32 -0.68 7.43
CA GLU A 126 7.36 0.33 6.97
C GLU A 126 5.94 -0.22 7.01
N SER A 127 5.73 -1.44 6.50
CA SER A 127 4.41 -2.06 6.47
C SER A 127 3.80 -2.21 7.86
N ILE A 128 4.62 -2.52 8.87
CA ILE A 128 4.21 -2.61 10.28
C ILE A 128 3.98 -1.21 10.87
N ALA A 129 4.91 -0.28 10.66
CA ALA A 129 4.84 1.10 11.16
C ALA A 129 3.61 1.86 10.62
N CYS A 130 3.18 1.54 9.41
CA CYS A 130 2.05 2.19 8.73
C CYS A 130 0.70 1.51 8.99
N ILE A 131 0.57 0.48 9.83
CA ILE A 131 -0.72 -0.20 10.09
C ILE A 131 -1.80 0.78 10.56
N VAL A 132 -1.47 1.68 11.49
CA VAL A 132 -2.43 2.68 12.00
C VAL A 132 -2.82 3.69 10.92
N LEU A 133 -1.87 4.08 10.07
CA LEU A 133 -2.15 4.93 8.91
C LEU A 133 -3.12 4.23 7.95
N LEU A 134 -2.89 2.95 7.64
CA LEU A 134 -3.76 2.16 6.78
C LEU A 134 -5.16 2.03 7.38
N ALA A 135 -5.29 1.82 8.70
CA ALA A 135 -6.57 1.81 9.39
C ALA A 135 -7.31 3.14 9.22
N LEU A 136 -6.64 4.28 9.47
CA LEU A 136 -7.24 5.61 9.26
C LEU A 136 -7.69 5.84 7.81
N SER A 137 -6.92 5.36 6.84
CA SER A 137 -7.25 5.48 5.41
C SER A 137 -8.55 4.77 5.02
N MET A 138 -8.98 3.78 5.82
CA MET A 138 -10.23 3.02 5.64
C MET A 138 -11.38 3.59 6.48
N THR A 139 -11.08 4.19 7.64
CA THR A 139 -12.08 4.78 8.54
C THR A 139 -12.50 6.20 8.15
N LEU A 140 -11.59 6.98 7.56
CA LEU A 140 -11.87 8.37 7.17
C LEU A 140 -12.93 8.49 6.04
N PRO A 141 -12.92 7.67 4.97
CA PRO A 141 -13.87 7.81 3.88
C PRO A 141 -15.35 7.73 4.29
N PRO A 142 -15.81 6.75 5.10
CA PRO A 142 -17.19 6.73 5.58
C PRO A 142 -17.61 8.00 6.33
N LEU A 143 -16.72 8.54 7.18
CA LEU A 143 -17.00 9.78 7.91
C LEU A 143 -17.15 10.97 6.95
N ILE A 144 -16.28 11.07 5.94
CA ILE A 144 -16.37 12.12 4.93
C ILE A 144 -17.64 11.96 4.09
N SER A 145 -17.90 10.77 3.54
CA SER A 145 -19.06 10.54 2.68
C SER A 145 -20.39 10.74 3.40
N GLN A 146 -20.52 10.32 4.67
CA GLN A 146 -21.74 10.54 5.46
C GLN A 146 -21.98 12.02 5.76
N ASN A 147 -20.94 12.76 6.18
CA ASN A 147 -21.09 14.19 6.46
C ASN A 147 -21.28 15.00 5.18
N MET A 148 -20.64 14.60 4.08
CA MET A 148 -20.86 15.19 2.76
C MET A 148 -22.31 14.97 2.29
N GLY A 149 -22.85 13.75 2.43
CA GLY A 149 -24.25 13.46 2.11
C GLY A 149 -25.26 14.21 2.99
N ALA A 150 -24.85 14.65 4.18
CA ALA A 150 -25.63 15.51 5.08
C ALA A 150 -25.35 17.01 4.90
N ASN A 151 -24.64 17.42 3.83
CA ASN A 151 -24.20 18.80 3.57
C ASN A 151 -23.43 19.46 4.73
N ASN A 152 -22.81 18.67 5.61
CA ASN A 152 -22.07 19.17 6.77
C ASN A 152 -20.56 19.28 6.46
N ILE A 153 -20.20 20.24 5.61
CA ILE A 153 -18.81 20.47 5.17
C ILE A 153 -17.87 20.83 6.33
N ALA A 154 -18.40 21.50 7.37
CA ALA A 154 -17.65 21.80 8.58
C ALA A 154 -17.14 20.52 9.28
N ARG A 155 -18.00 19.50 9.40
CA ARG A 155 -17.60 18.20 9.94
C ARG A 155 -16.67 17.41 9.03
N VAL A 156 -16.80 17.52 7.71
CA VAL A 156 -15.83 16.94 6.76
C VAL A 156 -14.42 17.50 7.02
N ASN A 157 -14.30 18.83 7.13
CA ASN A 157 -13.02 19.49 7.41
C ASN A 157 -12.47 19.14 8.81
N ALA A 158 -13.34 19.06 9.82
CA ALA A 158 -12.95 18.69 11.18
C ALA A 158 -12.41 17.25 11.24
N ALA A 159 -13.10 16.29 10.61
CA ALA A 159 -12.68 14.89 10.55
C ALA A 159 -11.33 14.74 9.83
N TYR A 160 -11.16 15.41 8.69
CA TYR A 160 -9.90 15.41 7.93
C TYR A 160 -8.74 15.99 8.75
N LYS A 161 -8.92 17.15 9.39
CA LYS A 161 -7.89 17.78 10.22
C LYS A 161 -7.51 16.91 11.42
N LEU A 162 -8.50 16.34 12.11
CA LEU A 162 -8.26 15.45 13.23
C LEU A 162 -7.42 14.24 12.80
N ALA A 163 -7.78 13.60 11.68
CA ALA A 163 -7.03 12.47 11.15
C ALA A 163 -5.58 12.83 10.79
N ILE A 164 -5.35 14.01 10.18
CA ILE A 164 -4.01 14.50 9.86
C ILE A 164 -3.18 14.80 11.11
N THR A 165 -3.74 15.54 12.06
CA THR A 165 -3.03 15.88 13.30
C THR A 165 -2.67 14.63 14.08
N PHE A 166 -3.61 13.67 14.16
CA PHE A 166 -3.36 12.39 14.79
C PHE A 166 -2.27 11.60 14.08
N VAL A 167 -2.33 11.46 12.74
CA VAL A 167 -1.34 10.64 12.02
C VAL A 167 0.06 11.24 12.08
N LEU A 168 0.19 12.58 12.04
CA LEU A 168 1.47 13.26 12.18
C LEU A 168 2.07 13.03 13.57
N GLY A 169 1.29 13.20 14.64
CA GLY A 169 1.75 12.97 16.00
C GLY A 169 2.09 11.51 16.26
N PHE A 170 1.24 10.59 15.83
CA PHE A 170 1.44 9.15 16.00
C PHE A 170 2.69 8.67 15.25
N GLN A 171 2.85 9.05 13.98
CA GLN A 171 4.01 8.63 13.19
C GLN A 171 5.31 9.29 13.66
N LEU A 172 5.25 10.49 14.24
CA LEU A 172 6.43 11.08 14.89
C LEU A 172 6.87 10.28 16.12
N LEU A 173 5.92 9.77 16.91
CA LEU A 173 6.21 8.86 18.03
C LEU A 173 6.81 7.55 17.53
N VAL A 174 6.24 6.96 16.48
CA VAL A 174 6.77 5.74 15.85
C VAL A 174 8.19 5.96 15.31
N PHE A 175 8.44 7.09 14.64
CA PHE A 175 9.77 7.48 14.20
C PHE A 175 10.73 7.59 15.38
N GLY A 176 10.35 8.28 16.45
CA GLY A 176 11.18 8.40 17.65
C GLY A 176 11.55 7.03 18.25
N LEU A 177 10.59 6.11 18.31
CA LEU A 177 10.84 4.74 18.77
C LEU A 177 11.81 3.99 17.84
N MET A 178 11.59 4.05 16.52
CA MET A 178 12.43 3.39 15.53
C MET A 178 13.84 3.97 15.48
N TYR A 179 13.97 5.28 15.67
CA TYR A 179 15.25 5.98 15.75
C TYR A 179 16.05 5.55 16.98
N LEU A 180 15.41 5.55 18.17
CA LEU A 180 16.08 5.16 19.43
C LEU A 180 16.43 3.67 19.49
N THR A 181 15.70 2.83 18.76
CA THR A 181 15.90 1.38 18.75
C THR A 181 16.55 0.87 17.46
N SER A 182 17.05 1.77 16.60
CA SER A 182 17.55 1.43 15.26
C SER A 182 18.63 0.35 15.29
N ASP A 183 19.58 0.47 16.22
CA ASP A 183 20.73 -0.43 16.32
C ASP A 183 20.31 -1.81 16.81
N TYR A 184 19.36 -1.87 17.75
CA TYR A 184 18.81 -3.13 18.24
C TYR A 184 18.00 -3.84 17.15
N ILE A 185 17.12 -3.11 16.46
CA ILE A 185 16.34 -3.65 15.34
C ILE A 185 17.29 -4.17 14.26
N ALA A 186 18.30 -3.38 13.88
CA ALA A 186 19.25 -3.78 12.85
C ALA A 186 19.97 -5.10 13.19
N GLN A 187 20.42 -5.27 14.44
CA GLN A 187 21.10 -6.50 14.91
C GLN A 187 20.20 -7.73 14.90
N VAL A 188 18.90 -7.57 15.10
CA VAL A 188 17.93 -8.67 15.01
C VAL A 188 17.77 -9.15 13.57
N PHE A 189 17.86 -8.26 12.58
CA PHE A 189 17.65 -8.60 11.18
C PHE A 189 18.90 -9.06 10.43
N ALA A 190 20.10 -8.62 10.83
CA ALA A 190 21.33 -8.96 10.13
C ALA A 190 22.52 -9.10 11.09
N LYS A 191 23.35 -10.13 10.83
CA LYS A 191 24.62 -10.36 11.55
C LYS A 191 25.83 -9.67 10.90
N GLU A 192 25.74 -9.36 9.62
CA GLU A 192 26.81 -8.72 8.85
C GLU A 192 26.85 -7.22 9.12
N ALA A 193 27.95 -6.72 9.67
CA ALA A 193 28.09 -5.33 10.13
C ALA A 193 27.69 -4.27 9.08
N ASN A 194 27.99 -4.53 7.79
CA ASN A 194 27.62 -3.62 6.70
C ASN A 194 26.09 -3.53 6.55
N VAL A 195 25.39 -4.66 6.49
CA VAL A 195 23.92 -4.71 6.39
C VAL A 195 23.26 -4.09 7.61
N THR A 196 23.77 -4.38 8.81
CA THR A 196 23.29 -3.79 10.07
C THR A 196 23.39 -2.26 10.05
N THR A 197 24.51 -1.71 9.57
CA THR A 197 24.73 -0.27 9.46
C THR A 197 23.73 0.39 8.50
N LEU A 198 23.48 -0.24 7.35
CA LEU A 198 22.53 0.27 6.36
C LEU A 198 21.07 0.20 6.82
N ILE A 199 20.71 -0.85 7.58
CA ILE A 199 19.39 -0.94 8.22
C ILE A 199 19.23 0.19 9.25
N ALA A 200 20.21 0.40 10.14
CA ALA A 200 20.16 1.48 11.11
C ALA A 200 20.02 2.85 10.44
N LEU A 201 20.79 3.09 9.37
CA LEU A 201 20.70 4.32 8.57
C LEU A 201 19.31 4.52 7.96
N PHE A 202 18.70 3.46 7.41
CA PHE A 202 17.33 3.53 6.91
C PHE A 202 16.35 3.94 8.02
N LEU A 203 16.43 3.29 9.18
CA LEU A 203 15.52 3.52 10.32
C LEU A 203 15.67 4.91 10.92
N MET A 204 16.86 5.50 10.83
CA MET A 204 17.13 6.86 11.30
C MET A 204 16.59 7.95 10.37
N ILE A 205 16.34 7.63 9.08
CA ILE A 205 15.98 8.64 8.07
C ILE A 205 14.54 8.43 7.57
N VAL A 206 14.25 7.27 6.97
CA VAL A 206 13.03 7.05 6.18
C VAL A 206 11.74 7.17 7.00
N PRO A 207 11.64 6.63 8.23
CA PRO A 207 10.39 6.69 9.00
C PRO A 207 9.94 8.10 9.37
N LEU A 208 10.84 9.09 9.35
CA LEU A 208 10.48 10.51 9.49
C LEU A 208 9.46 10.95 8.42
N GLY A 209 9.50 10.32 7.24
CA GLY A 209 8.58 10.57 6.14
C GLY A 209 7.19 9.95 6.30
N TYR A 210 6.98 8.99 7.21
CA TYR A 210 5.72 8.22 7.27
C TYR A 210 4.53 9.07 7.70
N GLY A 211 4.72 10.02 8.61
CA GLY A 211 3.66 10.94 9.04
C GLY A 211 3.16 11.82 7.90
N VAL A 212 4.08 12.40 7.14
CA VAL A 212 3.77 13.27 5.99
C VAL A 212 3.28 12.48 4.78
N GLN A 213 3.79 11.26 4.54
CA GLN A 213 3.20 10.30 3.60
C GLN A 213 1.73 10.00 3.98
N GLY A 214 1.45 9.91 5.28
CA GLY A 214 0.11 9.72 5.81
C GLY A 214 -0.86 10.83 5.42
N VAL A 215 -0.40 12.08 5.37
CA VAL A 215 -1.21 13.21 4.87
C VAL A 215 -1.64 12.98 3.43
N VAL A 216 -0.72 12.52 2.57
CA VAL A 216 -1.02 12.25 1.15
C VAL A 216 -2.02 11.10 1.02
N VAL A 217 -1.82 10.01 1.76
CA VAL A 217 -2.71 8.84 1.75
C VAL A 217 -4.11 9.20 2.24
N LEU A 218 -4.23 9.91 3.37
CA LEU A 218 -5.52 10.34 3.91
C LEU A 218 -6.22 11.32 2.96
N THR A 219 -5.47 12.18 2.28
CA THR A 219 -6.02 13.09 1.27
C THR A 219 -6.55 12.35 0.04
N ASN A 220 -5.82 11.35 -0.45
CA ASN A 220 -6.31 10.48 -1.54
C ASN A 220 -7.59 9.75 -1.13
N SER A 221 -7.62 9.17 0.07
CA SER A 221 -8.82 8.54 0.62
C SER A 221 -9.98 9.53 0.74
N ALA A 222 -9.72 10.77 1.15
CA ALA A 222 -10.72 11.82 1.25
C ALA A 222 -11.29 12.25 -0.12
N PHE A 223 -10.45 12.42 -1.14
CA PHE A 223 -10.92 12.71 -2.50
C PHE A 223 -11.78 11.58 -3.07
N ASN A 224 -11.39 10.32 -2.84
CA ASN A 224 -12.22 9.17 -3.20
C ASN A 224 -13.59 9.23 -2.50
N ALA A 225 -13.63 9.60 -1.22
CA ALA A 225 -14.86 9.74 -0.43
C ALA A 225 -15.77 10.89 -0.91
N LEU A 226 -15.19 11.91 -1.54
CA LEU A 226 -15.90 13.04 -2.18
C LEU A 226 -16.29 12.75 -3.63
N HIS A 227 -16.20 11.50 -4.09
CA HIS A 227 -16.46 11.11 -5.48
C HIS A 227 -15.54 11.79 -6.51
N GLN A 228 -14.30 12.10 -6.13
CA GLN A 228 -13.26 12.69 -7.00
C GLN A 228 -12.06 11.75 -7.19
N PRO A 229 -12.25 10.54 -7.74
CA PRO A 229 -11.17 9.56 -7.87
C PRO A 229 -10.03 10.01 -8.79
N MET A 230 -10.32 10.90 -9.77
CA MET A 230 -9.27 11.46 -10.63
C MET A 230 -8.32 12.38 -9.86
N ALA A 231 -8.81 13.16 -8.90
CA ALA A 231 -7.95 13.99 -8.05
C ALA A 231 -7.03 13.11 -7.18
N ALA A 232 -7.57 12.02 -6.61
CA ALA A 232 -6.79 11.04 -5.86
C ALA A 232 -5.73 10.34 -6.75
N LEU A 233 -6.10 9.97 -7.98
CA LEU A 233 -5.17 9.38 -8.94
C LEU A 233 -4.06 10.36 -9.31
N THR A 234 -4.39 11.61 -9.61
CA THR A 234 -3.39 12.65 -9.93
C THR A 234 -2.42 12.86 -8.76
N LEU A 235 -2.91 12.98 -7.53
CA LEU A 235 -2.05 13.10 -6.36
C LEU A 235 -1.11 11.91 -6.20
N ASN A 236 -1.61 10.68 -6.36
CA ASN A 236 -0.77 9.49 -6.25
C ASN A 236 0.28 9.41 -7.37
N THR A 237 -0.09 9.74 -8.61
CA THR A 237 0.83 9.77 -9.75
C THR A 237 1.92 10.83 -9.57
N LEU A 238 1.55 12.06 -9.18
CA LEU A 238 2.50 13.12 -8.87
C LEU A 238 3.44 12.68 -7.75
N ARG A 239 2.89 12.13 -6.65
CA ARG A 239 3.68 11.64 -5.53
C ARG A 239 4.78 10.70 -5.99
N LEU A 240 4.41 9.69 -6.76
CA LEU A 240 5.32 8.60 -7.10
C LEU A 240 6.33 8.99 -8.19
N PHE A 241 5.86 9.58 -9.28
CA PHE A 241 6.70 9.76 -10.49
C PHE A 241 7.27 11.15 -10.66
N LEU A 242 6.65 12.19 -10.10
CA LEU A 242 7.19 13.55 -10.18
C LEU A 242 8.07 13.91 -8.97
N PHE A 243 7.76 13.36 -7.80
CA PHE A 243 8.47 13.70 -6.57
C PHE A 243 9.30 12.53 -6.03
N PHE A 244 8.68 11.41 -5.64
CA PHE A 244 9.37 10.33 -4.93
C PHE A 244 10.52 9.73 -5.74
N VAL A 245 10.24 9.20 -6.94
CA VAL A 245 11.28 8.59 -7.80
C VAL A 245 12.38 9.60 -8.17
N PRO A 246 12.06 10.81 -8.69
CA PRO A 246 13.10 11.78 -9.04
C PRO A 246 13.94 12.25 -7.84
N PHE A 247 13.33 12.47 -6.67
CA PHE A 247 14.07 12.94 -5.49
C PHE A 247 14.97 11.84 -4.93
N CYS A 248 14.50 10.59 -4.91
CA CYS A 248 15.35 9.44 -4.59
C CYS A 248 16.55 9.34 -5.53
N TYR A 249 16.33 9.51 -6.84
CA TYR A 249 17.38 9.46 -7.85
C TYR A 249 18.37 10.63 -7.73
N LEU A 250 17.89 11.86 -7.63
CA LEU A 250 18.74 13.05 -7.48
C LEU A 250 19.53 13.01 -6.16
N GLY A 251 18.87 12.62 -5.06
CA GLY A 251 19.53 12.42 -3.78
C GLY A 251 20.61 11.34 -3.86
N SER A 252 20.32 10.23 -4.55
CA SER A 252 21.28 9.15 -4.81
C SER A 252 22.54 9.64 -5.52
N ILE A 253 22.42 10.52 -6.52
CA ILE A 253 23.56 11.09 -7.23
C ILE A 253 24.40 12.00 -6.32
N TRP A 254 23.77 12.84 -5.50
CA TRP A 254 24.47 13.87 -4.72
C TRP A 254 25.09 13.35 -3.42
N TYR A 255 24.42 12.45 -2.72
CA TYR A 255 24.82 12.00 -1.37
C TYR A 255 24.74 10.47 -1.19
N GLY A 256 24.77 9.71 -2.28
CA GLY A 256 24.71 8.26 -2.22
C GLY A 256 23.42 7.74 -1.59
N LEU A 257 23.49 6.63 -0.88
CA LEU A 257 22.31 6.00 -0.27
C LEU A 257 21.63 6.89 0.80
N ILE A 258 22.41 7.68 1.55
CA ILE A 258 21.88 8.66 2.51
C ILE A 258 21.01 9.69 1.78
N GLY A 259 21.50 10.16 0.63
CA GLY A 259 20.76 11.08 -0.23
C GLY A 259 19.49 10.47 -0.80
N LEU A 260 19.52 9.19 -1.20
CA LEU A 260 18.33 8.46 -1.64
C LEU A 260 17.25 8.45 -0.56
N PHE A 261 17.60 8.05 0.67
CA PHE A 261 16.67 8.01 1.80
C PHE A 261 16.15 9.41 2.17
N SER A 262 17.04 10.40 2.18
CA SER A 262 16.66 11.79 2.45
C SER A 262 15.75 12.36 1.35
N GLY A 263 15.99 11.98 0.09
CA GLY A 263 15.16 12.34 -1.06
C GLY A 263 13.75 11.78 -0.96
N ALA A 264 13.61 10.52 -0.51
CA ALA A 264 12.31 9.90 -0.22
C ALA A 264 11.51 10.70 0.82
N VAL A 265 12.16 11.09 1.92
CA VAL A 265 11.56 11.91 2.98
C VAL A 265 11.15 13.28 2.45
N LEU A 266 12.06 13.97 1.75
CA LEU A 266 11.80 15.30 1.20
C LEU A 266 10.64 15.29 0.20
N ALA A 267 10.55 14.28 -0.68
CA ALA A 267 9.43 14.12 -1.59
C ALA A 267 8.09 14.01 -0.85
N ASN A 268 8.05 13.26 0.25
CA ASN A 268 6.84 13.14 1.07
C ASN A 268 6.47 14.46 1.75
N PHE A 269 7.44 15.27 2.21
CA PHE A 269 7.17 16.61 2.75
C PHE A 269 6.56 17.54 1.70
N VAL A 270 7.15 17.60 0.49
CA VAL A 270 6.63 18.41 -0.61
C VAL A 270 5.21 17.99 -0.97
N MET A 271 4.98 16.68 -1.11
CA MET A 271 3.66 16.16 -1.46
C MET A 271 2.62 16.34 -0.36
N ALA A 272 3.00 16.23 0.91
CA ALA A 272 2.09 16.50 2.02
C ALA A 272 1.58 17.96 1.98
N GLY A 273 2.46 18.91 1.67
CA GLY A 273 2.09 20.31 1.43
C GLY A 273 1.08 20.42 0.28
N ILE A 274 1.43 19.89 -0.90
CA ILE A 274 0.56 19.93 -2.09
C ILE A 274 -0.82 19.31 -1.79
N SER A 275 -0.86 18.12 -1.19
CA SER A 275 -2.09 17.42 -0.83
C SER A 275 -2.94 18.22 0.15
N PHE A 276 -2.35 18.74 1.23
CA PHE A 276 -3.07 19.52 2.23
C PHE A 276 -3.68 20.80 1.64
N PHE A 277 -2.89 21.57 0.88
CA PHE A 277 -3.39 22.80 0.25
C PHE A 277 -4.47 22.53 -0.79
N TRP A 278 -4.32 21.48 -1.60
CA TRP A 278 -5.35 21.10 -2.57
C TRP A 278 -6.65 20.72 -1.87
N PHE A 279 -6.60 19.88 -0.84
CA PHE A 279 -7.80 19.51 -0.11
C PHE A 279 -8.47 20.72 0.58
N ARG A 280 -7.67 21.62 1.18
CA ARG A 280 -8.20 22.84 1.79
C ARG A 280 -8.90 23.74 0.76
N ARG A 281 -8.32 23.90 -0.43
CA ARG A 281 -8.97 24.62 -1.53
C ARG A 281 -10.28 23.95 -1.94
N GLN A 282 -10.31 22.63 -2.03
CA GLN A 282 -11.54 21.89 -2.38
C GLN A 282 -12.65 22.11 -1.35
N ILE A 283 -12.32 22.07 -0.05
CA ILE A 283 -13.29 22.34 1.03
C ILE A 283 -13.84 23.77 0.97
N HIS A 284 -12.99 24.76 0.67
CA HIS A 284 -13.45 26.14 0.47
C HIS A 284 -14.46 26.24 -0.69
N THR A 285 -14.12 25.68 -1.86
CA THR A 285 -15.04 25.67 -3.01
C THR A 285 -16.38 25.02 -2.69
N LEU A 286 -16.38 23.91 -1.93
CA LEU A 286 -17.62 23.24 -1.53
C LEU A 286 -18.45 24.10 -0.57
N THR A 287 -17.81 24.80 0.36
CA THR A 287 -18.48 25.69 1.31
C THR A 287 -19.10 26.90 0.58
N ASP A 288 -18.39 27.50 -0.36
CA ASP A 288 -18.90 28.63 -1.15
C ASP A 288 -20.12 28.19 -1.99
N SER A 289 -20.06 27.01 -2.61
CA SER A 289 -21.17 26.48 -3.40
C SER A 289 -22.42 26.15 -2.57
N SER A 290 -22.29 25.70 -1.32
CA SER A 290 -23.44 25.47 -0.44
C SER A 290 -24.09 26.78 0.01
N THR A 291 -23.33 27.87 0.08
CA THR A 291 -23.83 29.18 0.56
C THR A 291 -24.59 29.95 -0.52
N ILE A 292 -24.39 29.60 -1.81
CA ILE A 292 -25.07 30.23 -2.96
C ILE A 292 -26.38 29.50 -3.31
N GLY A 293 -26.56 28.26 -2.84
CA GLY A 293 -27.72 27.42 -3.12
C GLY A 293 -28.90 27.55 -2.15
N ASP A 294 -28.73 28.31 -1.06
CA ASP A 294 -29.76 28.69 -0.07
C ASP A 294 -30.26 30.11 -0.35
#